data_AF-A0A382N4N1-F1
#
_entry.id   AF-A0A382N4N1-F1
#
_cell.length_a   1.000
_cell.length_b   1.000
_cell.length_c   1.000
_cell.angle_alpha   90.00
_cell.angle_beta   90.00
_cell.angle_gamma   90.00
#
_symmetry.space_group_name_H-M   'P 1'
#
loop_
_entity.id
_entity.type
_entity.pdbx_description
1 polymer ?
#
loop_
_entity_poly.entity_id
_entity_poly.type
_entity_poly.pdbx_seq_one_letter_code
_entity_poly.pdbx_strand_id
1 'polypeptide(L)'
;MKIIGCFMYFDEDLVLDLRLNYLSKFVDNFVIVESKFNHKGEERKLEFDLNRFVKFKDKITYIILDKNPEGIEKIKDNDSEIEKNNKFINNSNKRERFQRNQILNGLVNAEGNDWVIISDVDEIPNLENINFGKLKSKLVF
;
A
#
# COMPACT_ATOMS: atom_id res chain seq x y z
N MET A 1 0.45 -20.55 -7.80
CA MET A 1 -0.49 -19.99 -6.81
C MET A 1 0.27 -19.60 -5.56
N LYS A 2 0.47 -18.31 -5.44
CA LYS A 2 0.98 -17.58 -4.29
C LYS A 2 -0.12 -16.69 -3.75
N ILE A 3 0.00 -16.28 -2.50
CA ILE A 3 -0.82 -15.26 -1.87
C ILE A 3 0.08 -14.07 -1.56
N ILE A 4 -0.27 -12.89 -2.06
CA ILE A 4 0.55 -11.69 -1.99
C ILE A 4 -0.21 -10.61 -1.22
N GLY A 5 0.33 -10.17 -0.09
CA GLY A 5 -0.25 -9.11 0.74
C GLY A 5 0.30 -7.74 0.37
N CYS A 6 -0.54 -6.84 -0.13
CA CYS A 6 -0.13 -5.53 -0.63
C CYS A 6 -0.79 -4.41 0.18
N PHE A 7 -0.01 -3.41 0.56
CA PHE A 7 -0.50 -2.26 1.33
C PHE A 7 0.45 -1.06 1.19
N MET A 8 -0.07 0.12 1.51
CA MET A 8 0.72 1.34 1.66
C MET A 8 1.19 1.45 3.12
N TYR A 9 2.38 2.02 3.33
CA TYR A 9 2.94 2.25 4.66
C TYR A 9 3.10 3.74 4.95
N PHE A 10 2.78 4.16 6.18
CA PHE A 10 2.86 5.55 6.64
C PHE A 10 3.25 5.65 8.14
N ASP A 11 4.43 5.14 8.53
CA ASP A 11 4.94 5.25 9.92
C ASP A 11 4.08 4.54 10.99
N GLU A 12 3.64 3.32 10.67
CA GLU A 12 2.74 2.53 11.53
C GLU A 12 3.38 1.19 11.93
N ASP A 13 4.58 1.23 12.49
CA ASP A 13 5.37 0.02 12.74
C ASP A 13 4.72 -0.99 13.67
N LEU A 14 4.00 -0.53 14.69
CA LEU A 14 3.31 -1.41 15.63
C LEU A 14 2.24 -2.24 14.90
N VAL A 15 1.48 -1.59 14.03
CA VAL A 15 0.43 -2.22 13.22
C VAL A 15 1.06 -3.13 12.16
N LEU A 16 2.13 -2.68 11.53
CA LEU A 16 2.89 -3.46 10.57
C LEU A 16 3.46 -4.73 11.20
N ASP A 17 4.05 -4.65 12.40
CA ASP A 17 4.57 -5.83 13.11
C ASP A 17 3.46 -6.85 13.39
N LEU A 18 2.30 -6.38 13.86
CA LEU A 18 1.12 -7.22 14.06
C LEU A 18 0.67 -7.89 12.75
N ARG A 19 0.54 -7.11 11.67
CA ARG A 19 0.14 -7.59 10.33
C ARG A 19 1.09 -8.67 9.82
N LEU A 20 2.40 -8.42 9.85
CA LEU A 20 3.41 -9.35 9.36
C LEU A 20 3.43 -10.64 10.20
N ASN A 21 3.38 -10.53 11.53
CA ASN A 21 3.34 -11.71 12.40
C ASN A 21 2.10 -12.57 12.15
N TYR A 22 0.91 -11.95 12.01
CA TYR A 22 -0.33 -12.69 11.77
C TYR A 22 -0.40 -13.29 10.36
N LEU A 23 -0.10 -12.50 9.32
CA LEU A 23 -0.31 -12.91 7.92
C LEU A 23 0.83 -13.75 7.35
N SER A 24 2.04 -13.73 7.94
CA SER A 24 3.20 -14.46 7.39
C SER A 24 3.01 -15.98 7.27
N LYS A 25 2.06 -16.57 8.00
CA LYS A 25 1.67 -17.99 7.89
C LYS A 25 0.77 -18.29 6.69
N PHE A 26 0.12 -17.26 6.12
CA PHE A 26 -0.82 -17.39 5.00
C PHE A 26 -0.30 -16.77 3.71
N VAL A 27 0.52 -15.74 3.83
CA VAL A 27 1.02 -14.92 2.71
C VAL A 27 2.44 -15.35 2.37
N ASP A 28 2.70 -15.53 1.08
CA ASP A 28 4.02 -15.88 0.55
C ASP A 28 4.93 -14.66 0.52
N ASN A 29 4.44 -13.53 0.02
CA ASN A 29 5.19 -12.27 -0.08
C ASN A 29 4.34 -11.06 0.28
N PHE A 30 4.98 -10.03 0.83
CA PHE A 30 4.40 -8.72 1.10
C PHE A 30 4.94 -7.69 0.13
N VAL A 31 4.07 -6.85 -0.42
CA VAL A 31 4.43 -5.66 -1.19
C VAL A 31 4.11 -4.44 -0.34
N ILE A 32 5.15 -3.71 0.05
CA ILE A 32 5.04 -2.52 0.90
C ILE A 32 5.42 -1.31 0.04
N VAL A 33 4.50 -0.36 -0.08
CA VAL A 33 4.75 0.89 -0.81
C VAL A 33 4.79 2.07 0.17
N GLU A 34 5.90 2.80 0.21
CA GLU A 34 6.03 4.03 1.00
C GLU A 34 6.33 5.22 0.09
N SER A 35 5.70 6.36 0.39
CA SER A 35 5.83 7.60 -0.36
C SER A 35 6.70 8.61 0.38
N LYS A 36 7.62 9.27 -0.35
CA LYS A 36 8.34 10.46 0.12
C LYS A 36 7.45 11.70 0.22
N PHE A 37 6.18 11.62 -0.17
CA PHE A 37 5.23 12.72 -0.07
C PHE A 37 4.02 12.31 0.75
N ASN A 38 3.58 13.18 1.67
CA ASN A 38 2.31 13.01 2.35
C ASN A 38 1.11 13.40 1.45
N HIS A 39 -0.11 13.23 1.96
CA HIS A 39 -1.34 13.59 1.24
C HIS A 39 -1.43 15.07 0.85
N LYS A 40 -0.76 15.97 1.60
CA LYS A 40 -0.67 17.40 1.28
C LYS A 40 0.36 17.69 0.17
N GLY A 41 1.26 16.73 -0.08
CA GLY A 41 2.35 16.85 -1.03
C GLY A 41 3.64 17.43 -0.50
N GLU A 42 3.75 17.52 0.82
CA GLU A 42 4.98 17.88 1.49
C GLU A 42 5.92 16.68 1.50
N GLU A 43 7.21 16.94 1.31
CA GLU A 43 8.22 15.91 1.42
C GLU A 43 8.33 15.40 2.87
N ARG A 44 8.42 14.09 3.01
CA ARG A 44 8.65 13.39 4.28
C ARG A 44 9.84 12.46 4.16
N LYS A 45 10.42 12.13 5.31
CA LYS A 45 11.38 11.03 5.42
C LYS A 45 10.64 9.70 5.31
N LEU A 46 11.33 8.74 4.71
CA LEU A 46 10.92 7.34 4.71
C LEU A 46 11.25 6.77 6.08
N GLU A 47 10.28 6.13 6.73
CA GLU A 47 10.39 5.58 8.08
C GLU A 47 10.50 4.05 8.07
N PHE A 48 10.14 3.39 6.96
CA PHE A 48 10.24 1.94 6.88
C PHE A 48 11.71 1.49 6.95
N ASP A 49 12.03 0.70 7.97
CA ASP A 49 13.34 0.08 8.16
C ASP A 49 13.22 -1.44 8.16
N LEU A 50 13.75 -2.08 7.11
CA LEU A 50 13.76 -3.53 6.98
C LEU A 50 14.48 -4.24 8.14
N ASN A 51 15.45 -3.57 8.79
CA ASN A 51 16.17 -4.15 9.93
C ASN A 51 15.29 -4.35 11.16
N ARG A 52 14.14 -3.67 11.25
CA ARG A 52 13.14 -3.89 12.30
C ARG A 52 12.27 -5.12 12.05
N PHE A 53 12.23 -5.59 10.81
CA PHE A 53 11.39 -6.69 10.33
C PHE A 53 12.19 -7.84 9.73
N VAL A 54 13.42 -8.08 10.22
CA VAL A 54 14.38 -9.07 9.68
C VAL A 54 13.78 -10.47 9.55
N LYS A 55 12.87 -10.86 10.46
CA LYS A 55 12.13 -12.14 10.40
C LYS A 55 11.38 -12.36 9.09
N PHE A 56 10.97 -11.28 8.43
CA PHE A 56 10.16 -11.29 7.21
C PHE A 56 10.93 -10.79 5.98
N LYS A 57 12.22 -10.50 6.11
CA LYS A 57 13.02 -9.86 5.04
C LYS A 57 12.91 -10.56 3.69
N ASP A 58 12.89 -11.89 3.70
CA ASP A 58 12.88 -12.71 2.49
C ASP A 58 11.49 -12.76 1.83
N LYS A 59 10.46 -12.25 2.52
CA LYS A 59 9.09 -12.12 2.04
C LYS A 59 8.73 -10.69 1.62
N ILE A 60 9.53 -9.69 1.94
CA ILE A 60 9.17 -8.27 1.72
C ILE A 60 9.75 -7.75 0.42
N THR A 61 8.88 -7.23 -0.44
CA THR A 61 9.23 -6.36 -1.56
C THR A 61 8.87 -4.93 -1.17
N TYR A 62 9.88 -4.09 -0.96
CA TYR A 62 9.70 -2.69 -0.57
C TYR A 62 9.88 -1.77 -1.77
N ILE A 63 8.90 -0.89 -1.97
CA ILE A 63 8.83 0.03 -3.11
C ILE A 63 8.77 1.45 -2.57
N ILE A 64 9.74 2.26 -2.99
CA ILE A 64 9.80 3.68 -2.66
C ILE A 64 9.15 4.46 -3.79
N LEU A 65 8.14 5.26 -3.45
CA LEU A 65 7.60 6.28 -4.33
C LEU A 65 8.27 7.63 -4.02
N ASP A 66 9.11 8.09 -4.94
CA ASP A 66 9.87 9.34 -4.83
C ASP A 66 9.38 10.45 -5.77
N LYS A 67 8.19 10.28 -6.36
CA LYS A 67 7.59 11.24 -7.30
C LYS A 67 6.14 11.53 -6.94
N ASN A 68 5.68 12.71 -7.35
CA ASN A 68 4.27 13.08 -7.35
C ASN A 68 3.57 12.60 -8.61
N PRO A 69 2.26 12.31 -8.55
CA PRO A 69 1.49 12.03 -9.76
C PRO A 69 1.43 13.24 -10.67
N GLU A 70 1.17 12.99 -11.95
CA GLU A 70 0.81 14.03 -12.90
C GLU A 70 -0.55 14.65 -12.54
N GLY A 71 -0.78 15.89 -12.97
CA GLY A 71 -2.07 16.56 -12.81
C GLY A 71 -2.38 17.06 -11.39
N ILE A 72 -1.39 17.20 -10.51
CA ILE A 72 -1.55 17.93 -9.24
C ILE A 72 -1.85 19.41 -9.53
N GLU A 73 -2.95 19.88 -8.97
CA GLU A 73 -3.39 21.27 -9.13
C GLU A 73 -2.69 22.16 -8.09
N LYS A 74 -2.08 23.25 -8.54
CA LYS A 74 -1.50 24.23 -7.62
C LYS A 74 -2.63 24.99 -6.91
N ILE A 75 -2.59 24.98 -5.58
CA ILE A 75 -3.42 25.83 -4.73
C ILE A 75 -2.80 27.22 -4.75
N LYS A 76 -3.57 28.23 -5.16
CA LYS A 76 -3.14 29.63 -5.26
C LYS A 76 -3.73 30.44 -4.11
N ASP A 77 -3.03 31.49 -3.69
CA ASP A 77 -3.49 32.35 -2.59
C ASP A 77 -4.82 33.03 -2.91
N ASN A 78 -5.06 33.34 -4.19
CA ASN A 78 -6.27 33.98 -4.69
C ASN A 78 -7.42 33.03 -5.03
N ASP A 79 -7.25 31.71 -4.86
CA ASP A 79 -8.36 30.76 -4.96
C ASP A 79 -9.37 31.04 -3.83
N SER A 80 -10.66 30.86 -4.13
CA SER A 80 -11.70 30.85 -3.10
C SER A 80 -11.50 29.67 -2.15
N GLU A 81 -12.04 29.76 -0.94
CA GLU A 81 -11.95 28.69 0.06
C GLU A 81 -12.49 27.35 -0.47
N ILE A 82 -13.56 27.41 -1.27
CA ILE A 82 -14.16 26.23 -1.91
C ILE A 82 -13.18 25.61 -2.92
N GLU A 83 -12.52 26.42 -3.74
CA GLU A 83 -11.53 25.93 -4.72
C GLU A 83 -10.31 25.33 -4.03
N LYS A 84 -9.81 25.97 -2.97
CA LYS A 84 -8.68 25.46 -2.17
C LYS A 84 -9.01 24.08 -1.61
N ASN A 85 -10.18 23.92 -1.00
CA ASN A 85 -10.64 22.65 -0.45
C ASN A 85 -10.83 21.57 -1.52
N ASN A 86 -11.44 21.90 -2.65
CA ASN A 86 -11.61 20.96 -3.77
C ASN A 86 -10.26 20.49 -4.33
N LYS A 87 -9.33 21.41 -4.57
CA LYS A 87 -7.98 21.08 -5.05
C LYS A 87 -7.23 20.22 -4.04
N PHE A 88 -7.35 20.52 -2.74
CA PHE A 88 -6.72 19.74 -1.68
C PHE A 88 -7.21 18.28 -1.70
N ILE A 89 -8.54 18.07 -1.68
CA ILE A 89 -9.14 16.72 -1.70
C ILE A 89 -8.75 15.98 -2.99
N ASN A 90 -8.89 16.63 -4.15
CA ASN A 90 -8.55 16.01 -5.43
C ASN A 90 -7.07 15.63 -5.52
N ASN A 91 -6.17 16.49 -5.05
CA ASN A 91 -4.74 16.21 -5.03
C ASN A 91 -4.41 15.07 -4.06
N SER A 92 -5.02 15.03 -2.89
CA SER A 92 -4.86 13.92 -1.92
C SER A 92 -5.25 12.58 -2.55
N ASN A 93 -6.41 12.52 -3.20
CA ASN A 93 -6.91 11.31 -3.87
C ASN A 93 -6.00 10.88 -5.04
N LYS A 94 -5.47 11.85 -5.83
CA LYS A 94 -4.50 11.56 -6.90
C LYS A 94 -3.23 10.92 -6.33
N ARG A 95 -2.72 11.44 -5.20
CA ARG A 95 -1.51 10.93 -4.53
C ARG A 95 -1.71 9.53 -4.00
N GLU A 96 -2.81 9.31 -3.28
CA GLU A 96 -3.14 7.99 -2.72
C GLU A 96 -3.28 6.95 -3.84
N ARG A 97 -4.08 7.24 -4.88
CA ARG A 97 -4.24 6.34 -6.03
C ARG A 97 -2.90 6.05 -6.71
N PHE A 98 -2.03 7.06 -6.83
CA PHE A 98 -0.73 6.89 -7.46
C PHE A 98 0.21 6.00 -6.65
N GLN A 99 0.25 6.17 -5.32
CA GLN A 99 0.98 5.29 -4.41
C GLN A 99 0.42 3.87 -4.46
N ARG A 100 -0.90 3.70 -4.37
CA ARG A 100 -1.56 2.39 -4.46
C ARG A 100 -1.25 1.69 -5.79
N ASN A 101 -1.22 2.43 -6.90
CA ASN A 101 -0.86 1.86 -8.21
C ASN A 101 0.60 1.37 -8.28
N GLN A 102 1.51 1.85 -7.43
CA GLN A 102 2.88 1.34 -7.40
C GLN A 102 2.96 -0.10 -6.88
N ILE A 103 1.90 -0.64 -6.25
CA ILE A 103 1.80 -2.05 -5.90
C ILE A 103 2.06 -2.94 -7.12
N LEU A 104 1.66 -2.51 -8.32
CA LEU A 104 1.89 -3.25 -9.57
C LEU A 104 3.37 -3.54 -9.82
N ASN A 105 4.29 -2.67 -9.39
CA ASN A 105 5.73 -2.90 -9.53
C ASN A 105 6.23 -4.07 -8.65
N GLY A 106 5.50 -4.41 -7.58
CA GLY A 106 5.77 -5.58 -6.73
C GLY A 106 5.09 -6.86 -7.23
N LEU A 107 4.22 -6.76 -8.23
CA LEU A 107 3.45 -7.88 -8.80
C LEU A 107 3.96 -8.32 -10.17
N VAL A 108 5.12 -7.87 -10.62
CA VAL A 108 5.67 -8.15 -11.96
C VAL A 108 5.83 -9.64 -12.27
N ASN A 109 6.03 -10.47 -11.24
CA ASN A 109 6.19 -11.92 -11.35
C ASN A 109 4.95 -12.70 -10.85
N ALA A 110 3.82 -12.01 -10.66
CA ALA A 110 2.57 -12.67 -10.27
C ALA A 110 1.99 -13.43 -11.46
N GLU A 111 1.50 -14.64 -11.19
CA GLU A 111 0.85 -15.50 -12.18
C GLU A 111 -0.68 -15.32 -12.13
N GLY A 112 -1.37 -15.69 -13.21
CA GLY A 112 -2.83 -15.52 -13.32
C GLY A 112 -3.66 -16.34 -12.32
N ASN A 113 -3.04 -17.27 -11.58
CA ASN A 113 -3.67 -18.05 -10.50
C ASN A 113 -3.23 -17.60 -9.11
N ASP A 114 -2.45 -16.53 -8.98
CA ASP A 114 -2.04 -15.96 -7.70
C ASP A 114 -3.15 -15.08 -7.12
N TRP A 115 -3.19 -15.01 -5.79
CA TRP A 115 -4.13 -14.17 -5.06
C TRP A 115 -3.44 -12.92 -4.54
N VAL A 116 -4.06 -11.77 -4.79
CA VAL A 116 -3.58 -10.48 -4.30
C VAL A 116 -4.58 -9.95 -3.27
N ILE A 117 -4.07 -9.69 -2.07
CA ILE A 117 -4.81 -9.03 -1.00
C ILE A 117 -4.36 -7.56 -1.01
N ILE A 118 -5.29 -6.64 -1.21
CA ILE A 118 -5.04 -5.20 -1.13
C ILE A 118 -5.88 -4.65 0.01
N SER A 119 -5.23 -4.09 1.03
CA SER A 119 -5.90 -3.42 2.14
C SER A 119 -5.00 -2.37 2.76
N ASP A 120 -5.54 -1.56 3.65
CA ASP A 120 -4.71 -0.66 4.46
C ASP A 120 -3.92 -1.49 5.50
N VAL A 121 -2.88 -0.89 6.11
CA VAL A 121 -1.94 -1.65 6.96
C VAL A 121 -2.64 -2.19 8.22
N ASP A 122 -3.58 -1.44 8.77
CA ASP A 122 -4.42 -1.76 9.94
C ASP A 122 -5.60 -2.68 9.62
N GLU A 123 -5.99 -2.79 8.36
CA GLU A 123 -6.98 -3.75 7.87
C GLU A 123 -6.36 -5.14 7.66
N ILE A 124 -6.19 -5.89 8.74
CA ILE A 124 -5.61 -7.24 8.76
C ILE A 124 -6.73 -8.29 8.57
N PRO A 125 -6.85 -8.96 7.40
CA PRO A 125 -7.93 -9.91 7.16
C PRO A 125 -7.71 -11.21 7.94
N ASN A 126 -8.79 -11.80 8.46
CA ASN A 126 -8.73 -13.15 9.03
C ASN A 126 -8.75 -14.21 7.93
N LEU A 127 -7.63 -14.93 7.75
CA LEU A 127 -7.47 -15.93 6.70
C LEU A 127 -7.56 -17.38 7.21
N GLU A 128 -7.88 -17.62 8.48
CA GLU A 128 -7.84 -18.96 9.10
C GLU A 128 -8.75 -19.97 8.41
N ASN A 129 -9.91 -19.54 7.92
CA ASN A 129 -10.91 -20.41 7.32
C ASN A 129 -11.02 -20.26 5.80
N ILE A 130 -10.06 -19.59 5.15
CA ILE A 130 -10.07 -19.38 3.70
C ILE A 130 -9.21 -20.44 3.02
N ASN A 131 -9.80 -21.15 2.05
CA ASN A 131 -9.09 -22.07 1.18
C ASN A 131 -9.04 -21.54 -0.25
N PHE A 132 -8.00 -20.77 -0.55
CA PHE A 132 -7.80 -20.13 -1.86
C PHE A 132 -7.83 -21.11 -3.05
N GLY A 133 -7.39 -22.36 -2.85
CA GLY A 133 -7.41 -23.39 -3.90
C GLY A 133 -8.80 -23.97 -4.22
N LYS A 134 -9.79 -23.72 -3.35
CA LYS A 134 -11.18 -24.19 -3.54
C LYS A 134 -12.16 -23.07 -3.93
N LEU A 135 -11.68 -21.83 -3.98
CA LEU A 135 -12.52 -20.70 -4.35
C LEU A 135 -12.90 -20.78 -5.83
N LYS A 136 -14.21 -20.65 -6.10
CA LYS A 136 -14.75 -20.59 -7.46
C LYS A 136 -14.83 -19.17 -8.00
N SER A 137 -14.96 -18.19 -7.10
CA SER A 137 -14.95 -16.77 -7.44
C SER A 137 -13.51 -16.28 -7.62
N LYS A 138 -13.33 -15.28 -8.49
CA LYS A 138 -12.05 -14.55 -8.63
C LYS A 138 -11.88 -13.41 -7.62
N LEU A 139 -12.97 -13.03 -6.95
CA LEU A 139 -13.02 -11.96 -5.95
C LEU A 139 -13.61 -12.49 -4.65
N VAL A 140 -13.05 -12.05 -3.53
CA VAL A 140 -13.50 -12.34 -2.17
C VAL A 140 -13.64 -11.01 -1.44
N PHE A 141 -14.77 -10.79 -0.77
CA PHE A 141 -15.09 -9.59 0.00
C PHE A 141 -15.30 -9.97 1.45
#